data_AF-A0A2V3HN17-F1
#
_entry.id   AF-A0A2V3HN17-F1
#
_cell.length_a   1.000
_cell.length_b   1.000
_cell.length_c   1.000
_cell.angle_alpha   90.00
_cell.angle_beta   90.00
_cell.angle_gamma   90.00
#
_symmetry.space_group_name_H-M   'P 1'
#
loop_
_entity.id
_entity.type
_entity.pdbx_description
1 polymer ?
#
loop_
_entity_poly.entity_id
_entity_poly.type
_entity_poly.pdbx_seq_one_letter_code
_entity_poly.pdbx_strand_id
1 'polypeptide(L)' 'MRASLDLRTGPRTAAVAAALAPEVEAGVPKVKLEMSSAGERLRLELEAEDMVSLRAALNSFLGWAACAQQVAEDGD' A
#
# COMPACT_ATOMS: atom_id res chain seq x y z
N MET A 1 -16.06 7.48 0.73
CA MET A 1 -15.65 6.88 -0.56
C MET A 1 -14.70 5.73 -0.27
N ARG A 2 -14.78 4.62 -1.00
CA ARG A 2 -13.96 3.43 -0.75
C ARG A 2 -13.21 3.00 -2.01
N ALA A 3 -11.98 2.55 -1.84
CA ALA A 3 -11.20 1.89 -2.88
C ALA A 3 -10.49 0.67 -2.31
N SER A 4 -10.27 -0.32 -3.17
CA SER A 4 -9.50 -1.52 -2.86
C SER A 4 -8.41 -1.66 -3.91
N LEU A 5 -7.17 -1.80 -3.47
CA LEU A 5 -6.01 -2.10 -4.30
C LEU A 5 -5.59 -3.55 -4.10
N ASP A 6 -5.35 -4.25 -5.19
CA ASP A 6 -4.82 -5.60 -5.21
C ASP A 6 -3.55 -5.58 -6.08
N LEU A 7 -2.40 -5.63 -5.42
CA LEU A 7 -1.08 -5.54 -6.04
C LEU A 7 -0.44 -6.92 -6.06
N ARG A 8 0.10 -7.32 -7.20
CA ARG A 8 0.88 -8.56 -7.32
C ARG A 8 2.36 -8.24 -7.13
N THR A 9 2.83 -8.43 -5.89
CA THR A 9 4.19 -8.11 -5.43
C THR A 9 5.12 -9.34 -5.41
N GLY A 10 4.64 -10.50 -5.86
CA GLY A 10 5.47 -11.68 -6.11
C GLY A 10 6.00 -12.33 -4.82
N PRO A 11 7.13 -13.06 -4.88
CA PRO A 11 7.65 -13.81 -3.73
C PRO A 11 8.14 -12.90 -2.59
N ARG A 12 8.39 -11.62 -2.87
CA ARG A 12 8.83 -10.62 -1.89
C ARG A 12 7.66 -9.86 -1.24
N THR A 13 6.42 -10.29 -1.43
CA THR A 13 5.22 -9.65 -0.87
C THR A 13 5.33 -9.36 0.63
N ALA A 14 5.88 -10.27 1.42
CA ALA A 14 6.07 -10.06 2.86
C ALA A 14 7.06 -8.91 3.16
N ALA A 15 8.12 -8.78 2.38
CA ALA A 15 9.09 -7.69 2.52
C ALA A 15 8.49 -6.35 2.11
N VAL A 16 7.72 -6.31 1.01
CA VAL A 16 6.99 -5.11 0.58
C VAL A 16 5.95 -4.69 1.64
N ALA A 17 5.21 -5.65 2.20
CA ALA A 17 4.26 -5.39 3.27
C ALA A 17 4.95 -4.85 4.53
N ALA A 18 6.08 -5.44 4.94
CA ALA A 18 6.85 -4.96 6.08
C ALA A 18 7.41 -3.54 5.85
N ALA A 19 7.84 -3.24 4.63
CA ALA A 19 8.33 -1.92 4.26
C ALA A 19 7.23 -0.85 4.26
N LEU A 20 5.97 -1.22 4.01
CA LEU A 20 4.81 -0.31 4.00
C LEU A 20 4.10 -0.19 5.36
N ALA A 21 4.39 -1.09 6.30
CA ALA A 21 3.78 -1.09 7.63
C ALA A 21 3.91 0.25 8.37
N PRO A 22 5.09 0.92 8.43
CA PRO A 22 5.20 2.19 9.15
C PRO A 22 4.37 3.32 8.51
N GLU A 23 4.20 3.32 7.19
CA GLU A 23 3.35 4.28 6.48
C GLU A 23 1.86 4.02 6.73
N VAL A 24 1.47 2.74 6.87
CA VAL A 24 0.11 2.35 7.25
C VAL A 24 -0.21 2.80 8.67
N GLU A 25 0.72 2.60 9.61
CA GLU A 25 0.59 3.03 11.00
C GLU A 25 0.59 4.55 11.16
N ALA A 26 1.45 5.26 10.41
CA ALA A 26 1.46 6.73 10.39
C ALA A 26 0.14 7.28 9.82
N GLY A 27 -0.45 6.59 8.85
CA GLY A 27 -1.72 6.92 8.24
C GLY A 27 -1.66 8.16 7.33
N VAL A 28 -2.75 8.37 6.58
CA VAL A 28 -2.93 9.54 5.73
C VAL A 28 -4.10 10.36 6.26
N PRO A 29 -4.01 11.71 6.32
CA PRO A 29 -5.10 12.54 6.83
C PRO A 29 -6.42 12.25 6.12
N LYS A 30 -7.50 12.08 6.89
CA LYS A 30 -8.87 11.82 6.41
C LYS A 30 -9.05 10.50 5.64
N VAL A 31 -8.11 9.57 5.78
CA VAL A 31 -8.17 8.25 5.13
C VAL A 31 -7.96 7.16 6.17
N LYS A 32 -8.91 6.25 6.26
CA LYS A 32 -8.74 4.96 6.93
C LYS A 32 -8.11 4.00 5.95
N LEU A 33 -7.13 3.25 6.42
CA LEU A 33 -6.38 2.30 5.62
C LEU A 33 -6.26 0.98 6.37
N GLU A 34 -6.50 -0.12 5.67
CA GLU A 34 -6.21 -1.46 6.13
C GLU A 34 -5.32 -2.15 5.09
N MET A 35 -4.25 -2.80 5.56
CA MET A 35 -3.33 -3.54 4.72
C MET A 35 -3.36 -5.02 5.11
N SER A 36 -3.45 -5.89 4.11
CA SER A 36 -3.34 -7.33 4.29
C SER A 36 -2.48 -7.93 3.18
N SER A 37 -1.67 -8.93 3.51
CA SER A 37 -0.85 -9.65 2.53
C SER A 37 -1.21 -11.13 2.53
N ALA A 38 -1.40 -11.72 1.36
CA ALA A 38 -1.72 -13.14 1.21
C ALA A 38 -0.95 -13.72 0.03
N GLY A 39 -0.03 -14.66 0.31
CA GLY A 39 0.83 -15.26 -0.71
C GLY A 39 1.66 -14.20 -1.44
N GLU A 40 1.49 -14.11 -2.76
CA GLU A 40 2.20 -13.18 -3.64
C GLU A 40 1.42 -11.88 -3.93
N ARG A 41 0.44 -11.56 -3.09
CA ARG A 41 -0.44 -10.40 -3.28
C ARG A 41 -0.53 -9.54 -2.03
N LEU A 42 -0.50 -8.24 -2.24
CA LEU A 42 -0.75 -7.21 -1.24
C LEU A 42 -2.11 -6.57 -1.52
N ARG A 43 -2.95 -6.49 -0.50
CA ARG A 43 -4.25 -5.83 -0.54
C ARG A 43 -4.27 -4.63 0.38
N LEU A 44 -4.77 -3.52 -0.14
CA LEU A 44 -4.96 -2.26 0.59
C LEU A 44 -6.41 -1.84 0.46
N GLU A 45 -7.09 -1.58 1.56
CA GLU A 45 -8.44 -1.05 1.59
C GLU A 45 -8.42 0.36 2.15
N LEU A 46 -8.93 1.31 1.38
CA LEU A 46 -8.91 2.73 1.70
C LEU A 46 -10.33 3.26 1.78
N GLU A 47 -10.61 4.01 2.85
CA GLU A 47 -11.86 4.74 3.01
C GLU A 47 -11.56 6.20 3.35
N ALA A 48 -12.04 7.12 2.51
CA ALA A 48 -11.84 8.56 2.66
C ALA A 48 -13.18 9.31 2.63
N GLU A 49 -13.23 10.49 3.25
CA GLU A 49 -14.42 11.34 3.26
C GLU A 49 -14.72 11.95 1.89
N ASP A 50 -13.68 12.21 1.10
CA ASP A 50 -13.77 12.89 -0.20
C ASP A 50 -12.84 12.28 -1.26
N MET A 51 -13.13 12.57 -2.54
CA MET A 51 -12.40 12.01 -3.68
C MET A 51 -10.96 12.53 -3.77
N VAL A 52 -10.70 13.75 -3.30
CA VAL A 52 -9.37 14.36 -3.37
C VAL A 52 -8.43 13.66 -2.41
N SER A 53 -8.89 13.43 -1.16
CA SER A 53 -8.17 12.68 -0.13
C SER A 53 -7.95 11.23 -0.55
N LEU A 54 -8.96 10.57 -1.13
CA LEU A 54 -8.81 9.20 -1.64
C LEU A 54 -7.76 9.12 -2.75
N ARG A 55 -7.81 10.02 -3.74
CA ARG A 55 -6.84 10.05 -4.85
C ARG A 55 -5.43 10.34 -4.35
N ALA A 56 -5.27 11.24 -3.39
CA ALA A 56 -3.98 11.54 -2.80
C ALA A 56 -3.39 10.31 -2.10
N ALA A 57 -4.16 9.64 -1.24
CA ALA A 57 -3.71 8.42 -0.56
C ALA A 57 -3.38 7.29 -1.54
N LEU A 58 -4.23 7.05 -2.54
CA LEU A 58 -3.98 6.06 -3.59
C LEU A 58 -2.65 6.29 -4.30
N ASN A 59 -2.39 7.54 -4.72
CA ASN A 59 -1.16 7.88 -5.42
C ASN A 59 0.08 7.71 -4.53
N SER A 60 -0.02 8.06 -3.24
CA SER A 60 1.06 7.83 -2.28
C SER A 60 1.36 6.34 -2.11
N PHE A 61 0.34 5.52 -1.82
CA PHE A 61 0.52 4.09 -1.58
C PHE A 61 1.00 3.32 -2.82
N LEU A 62 0.53 3.68 -4.02
CA LEU A 62 1.06 3.10 -5.26
C LEU A 62 2.54 3.43 -5.45
N GLY A 63 2.94 4.67 -5.18
CA GLY A 63 4.34 5.09 -5.29
C GLY A 63 5.24 4.39 -4.27
N TRP A 64 4.80 4.29 -3.02
CA TRP A 64 5.55 3.60 -1.97
C TRP A 64 5.64 2.09 -2.23
N ALA A 65 4.54 1.45 -2.65
CA ALA A 65 4.56 0.02 -2.97
C ALA A 65 5.50 -0.28 -4.15
N ALA A 66 5.50 0.55 -5.19
CA ALA A 66 6.43 0.41 -6.32
C ALA A 66 7.89 0.60 -5.90
N CYS A 67 8.16 1.57 -5.01
CA CYS A 67 9.50 1.80 -4.46
C CYS A 67 9.97 0.61 -3.61
N ALA A 68 9.14 0.16 -2.68
CA ALA A 68 9.43 -0.98 -1.82
C ALA A 68 9.65 -2.27 -2.62
N GLN A 69 8.90 -2.47 -3.71
CA GLN A 69 9.11 -3.61 -4.60
C GLN A 69 10.45 -3.54 -5.31
N GLN A 70 10.80 -2.39 -5.93
CA GLN A 70 12.10 -2.21 -6.60
C GLN A 70 13.27 -2.45 -5.65
N VAL A 71 13.23 -1.88 -4.44
CA VAL A 71 14.28 -2.09 -3.44
C VAL A 71 14.38 -3.57 -3.01
N ALA A 72 13.25 -4.28 -2.93
CA ALA A 72 13.23 -5.71 -2.61
C ALA A 72 13.71 -6.60 -3.76
N GLU A 73 13.68 -6.11 -5.01
CA GLU A 73 14.21 -6.78 -6.20
C GLU A 73 15.71 -6.51 -6.39
N ASP A 74 16.16 -5.28 -6.14
CA ASP A 74 17.56 -4.84 -6.34
C ASP A 74 18.50 -5.20 -5.18
N GLY A 75 17.97 -5.54 -4.01
CA GLY A 75 18.73 -5.86 -2.79
C GLY A 75 19.28 -7.29 -2.70
N ASP A 76 19.29 -8.05 -3.80
CA ASP A 76 19.84 -9.42 -3.91
C ASP A 76 21.28 -9.42 -4.46
#